data_AF-A0A4P5VJC6-F1
#
_entry.id   AF-A0A4P5VJC6-F1
#
_cell.length_a   1.000
_cell.length_b   1.000
_cell.length_c   1.000
_cell.angle_alpha   90.00
_cell.angle_beta   90.00
_cell.angle_gamma   90.00
#
_symmetry.space_group_name_H-M   'P 1'
#
loop_
_entity.id
_entity.type
_entity.pdbx_description
1 polymer ?
#
loop_
_entity_poly.entity_id
_entity_poly.type
_entity_poly.pdbx_seq_one_letter_code
_entity_poly.pdbx_strand_id
1 'polypeptide(L)'
;MAQVKLFLSSVSAEFGSYRERLRHGLTRPNVEVKVQEDFIVSGNETLAMLDDYIKACDGVIHLVGDMTGSPAEAPSLTAIKERYPDLATRLPLGEFLQADGPMLPYTQWEAWLALLHGKRLFIATPTPGAGRDGGYLQDPAQQALQQAHLDRLKSVERYPGEPFTGHEHLAAMVLRSFVLDLLVNAGLSRRPQTLPYASLGSLFKGRQVLLNDIETRLGPIAEHAGVASPVVALVGQGGVGKSRLAIEQAWRQLGRHCALLFVQADSPAALERNLAGLCGEQGLDLSEKALTEQAAQAQAVLCWLAAHPGWLLILDNVDNEAAATAVESLLSQLSGGQVLITTRLRNWSASVQVLDVDVLAPVDAAAFLLERTEGKRRATDGDKATALEIGEDLGYLALALEQAGAYISQRRLSFASYRSEWQQRRAQVLAWNEPRLTKYPASLAITWLTSFEQLGEAARTLLRRLAWLVTSADPRKPVGSGHCRRGAESWWGL
;
A
#
# COMPACT_ATOMS: atom_id res chain seq x y z
N MET A 1 15.33 -26.17 7.18
CA MET A 1 14.22 -25.28 6.72
C MET A 1 14.84 -24.13 5.97
N ALA A 2 14.23 -23.63 4.91
CA ALA A 2 14.72 -22.43 4.23
C ALA A 2 14.60 -21.22 5.16
N GLN A 3 15.64 -20.38 5.20
CA GLN A 3 15.78 -19.26 6.12
C GLN A 3 16.32 -18.05 5.38
N VAL A 4 15.82 -16.86 5.73
CA VAL A 4 16.43 -15.59 5.36
C VAL A 4 17.55 -15.27 6.35
N LYS A 5 18.74 -14.96 5.84
CA LYS A 5 19.91 -14.57 6.62
C LYS A 5 20.14 -13.07 6.55
N LEU A 6 20.22 -12.41 7.69
CA LEU A 6 20.44 -10.97 7.78
C LEU A 6 21.79 -10.70 8.43
N PHE A 7 22.48 -9.64 8.02
CA PHE A 7 23.63 -9.10 8.73
C PHE A 7 23.28 -7.76 9.37
N LEU A 8 23.55 -7.58 10.67
CA LEU A 8 23.38 -6.30 11.35
C LEU A 8 24.72 -5.57 11.48
N SER A 9 24.83 -4.45 10.80
CA SER A 9 25.95 -3.53 10.83
C SER A 9 25.62 -2.34 11.75
N SER A 10 26.42 -2.13 12.78
CA SER A 10 26.34 -0.93 13.63
C SER A 10 27.63 -0.72 14.42
N VAL A 11 27.87 0.52 14.83
CA VAL A 11 28.96 0.82 15.79
C VAL A 11 28.51 0.39 17.18
N SER A 12 29.17 -0.61 17.76
CA SER A 12 28.80 -1.20 19.06
C SER A 12 28.77 -0.18 20.21
N ALA A 13 29.67 0.81 20.18
CA ALA A 13 29.72 1.87 21.20
C ALA A 13 28.49 2.80 21.16
N GLU A 14 27.86 2.96 20.00
CA GLU A 14 26.74 3.87 19.78
C GLU A 14 25.37 3.14 19.82
N PHE A 15 25.30 1.93 19.25
CA PHE A 15 24.06 1.18 19.01
C PHE A 15 24.16 -0.32 19.35
N GLY A 16 25.03 -0.72 20.28
CA GLY A 16 25.11 -2.11 20.75
C GLY A 16 23.77 -2.64 21.28
N SER A 17 23.06 -1.87 22.09
CA SER A 17 21.73 -2.24 22.64
C SER A 17 20.67 -2.37 21.55
N TYR A 18 20.73 -1.53 20.51
CA TYR A 18 19.85 -1.61 19.34
C TYR A 18 20.10 -2.89 18.57
N ARG A 19 21.38 -3.22 18.31
CA ARG A 19 21.77 -4.43 17.59
C ARG A 19 21.30 -5.69 18.33
N GLU A 20 21.51 -5.76 19.65
CA GLU A 20 21.09 -6.93 20.44
C GLU A 20 19.56 -7.09 20.47
N ARG A 21 18.82 -6.00 20.66
CA ARG A 21 17.35 -6.05 20.65
C ARG A 21 16.80 -6.43 19.27
N LEU A 22 17.37 -5.87 18.20
CA LEU A 22 17.01 -6.26 16.83
C LEU A 22 17.32 -7.73 16.58
N ARG A 23 18.52 -8.19 16.94
CA ARG A 23 18.92 -9.60 16.78
C ARG A 23 17.91 -10.53 17.47
N HIS A 24 17.56 -10.24 18.72
CA HIS A 24 16.58 -11.03 19.46
C HIS A 24 15.17 -10.95 18.85
N GLY A 25 14.69 -9.75 18.50
CA GLY A 25 13.34 -9.55 17.97
C GLY A 25 13.13 -10.09 16.55
N LEU A 26 14.19 -10.16 15.75
CA LEU A 26 14.14 -10.63 14.37
C LEU A 26 14.40 -12.14 14.22
N THR A 27 15.11 -12.77 15.17
CA THR A 27 15.47 -14.19 15.09
C THR A 27 14.25 -15.08 15.30
N ARG A 28 13.98 -15.96 14.34
CA ARG A 28 12.83 -16.88 14.33
C ARG A 28 13.11 -18.07 13.40
N PRO A 29 12.30 -19.14 13.37
CA PRO A 29 12.62 -20.35 12.61
C PRO A 29 12.94 -20.14 11.11
N ASN A 30 12.41 -19.07 10.49
CA ASN A 30 12.63 -18.69 9.10
C ASN A 30 13.54 -17.46 8.90
N VAL A 31 14.10 -16.87 9.96
CA VAL A 31 15.02 -15.72 9.89
C VAL A 31 16.20 -15.92 10.85
N GLU A 32 17.40 -15.93 10.31
CA GLU A 32 18.66 -15.97 11.04
C GLU A 32 19.32 -14.59 10.97
N VAL A 33 19.80 -14.08 12.11
CA VAL A 33 20.47 -12.77 12.18
C VAL A 33 21.91 -12.96 12.62
N LYS A 34 22.84 -12.42 11.85
CA LYS A 34 24.29 -12.45 12.08
C LYS A 34 24.79 -11.08 12.49
N VAL A 35 25.73 -11.07 13.44
CA VAL A 35 26.52 -9.90 13.82
C VAL A 35 28.01 -10.21 13.66
N GLN A 36 28.86 -9.18 13.64
CA GLN A 36 30.30 -9.36 13.56
C GLN A 36 30.85 -10.24 14.70
N GLU A 37 30.26 -10.18 15.89
CA GLU A 37 30.69 -11.00 17.03
C GLU A 37 30.39 -12.50 16.90
N ASP A 38 29.57 -12.92 15.92
CA ASP A 38 29.29 -14.34 15.65
C ASP A 38 30.41 -15.03 14.83
N PHE A 39 31.48 -14.29 14.51
CA PHE A 39 32.50 -14.74 13.60
C PHE A 39 33.42 -15.79 14.22
N ILE A 40 33.57 -16.92 13.53
CA ILE A 40 34.54 -17.95 13.93
C ILE A 40 35.92 -17.46 13.53
N VAL A 41 36.83 -17.34 14.50
CA VAL A 41 38.24 -16.97 14.25
C VAL A 41 38.87 -18.01 13.30
N SER A 42 39.11 -17.59 12.06
CA SER A 42 39.51 -18.48 10.96
C SER A 42 40.93 -18.21 10.43
N GLY A 43 41.69 -17.32 11.09
CA GLY A 43 43.02 -16.89 10.64
C GLY A 43 43.01 -15.95 9.43
N ASN A 44 41.82 -15.65 8.88
CA ASN A 44 41.61 -14.67 7.83
C ASN A 44 41.55 -13.24 8.39
N GLU A 45 41.89 -12.28 7.55
CA GLU A 45 41.73 -10.85 7.81
C GLU A 45 40.24 -10.46 7.98
N THR A 46 39.97 -9.47 8.83
CA THR A 46 38.61 -9.08 9.23
C THR A 46 37.71 -8.73 8.04
N LEU A 47 38.20 -7.97 7.05
CA LEU A 47 37.41 -7.65 5.85
C LEU A 47 37.10 -8.87 4.99
N ALA A 48 38.04 -9.82 4.90
CA ALA A 48 37.82 -11.07 4.17
C ALA A 48 36.74 -11.93 4.86
N MET A 49 36.73 -11.94 6.19
CA MET A 49 35.65 -12.59 6.95
C MET A 49 34.30 -11.90 6.75
N LEU A 50 34.25 -10.56 6.82
CA LEU A 50 33.03 -9.78 6.56
C LEU A 50 32.47 -10.06 5.16
N ASP A 51 33.34 -10.13 4.15
CA ASP A 51 33.00 -10.46 2.77
C ASP A 51 32.30 -11.83 2.67
N ASP A 52 32.89 -12.87 3.27
CA ASP A 52 32.34 -14.22 3.23
C ASP A 52 30.97 -14.32 3.93
N TYR A 53 30.82 -13.64 5.08
CA TYR A 53 29.56 -13.63 5.83
C TYR A 53 28.45 -12.85 5.10
N ILE A 54 28.73 -11.63 4.63
CA ILE A 54 27.75 -10.78 3.93
C ILE A 54 27.32 -11.43 2.62
N LYS A 55 28.25 -12.08 1.90
CA LYS A 55 27.94 -12.85 0.69
C LYS A 55 26.94 -13.98 0.95
N ALA A 56 27.00 -14.60 2.13
CA ALA A 56 26.08 -15.65 2.57
C ALA A 56 24.73 -15.14 3.12
N CYS A 57 24.58 -13.82 3.31
CA CYS A 57 23.33 -13.20 3.76
C CYS A 57 22.41 -12.85 2.57
N ASP A 58 21.13 -12.65 2.86
CA ASP A 58 20.09 -12.18 1.91
C ASP A 58 19.89 -10.66 1.98
N GLY A 59 20.31 -10.02 3.08
CA GLY A 59 20.27 -8.58 3.25
C GLY A 59 21.12 -8.08 4.42
N VAL A 60 21.41 -6.78 4.40
CA VAL A 60 22.18 -6.06 5.44
C VAL A 60 21.34 -4.91 6.00
N ILE A 61 21.26 -4.84 7.33
CA ILE A 61 20.70 -3.70 8.05
C ILE A 61 21.87 -2.88 8.57
N HIS A 62 22.01 -1.65 8.09
CA HIS A 62 23.13 -0.76 8.36
C HIS A 62 22.64 0.44 9.17
N LEU A 63 22.98 0.45 10.47
CA LEU A 63 22.67 1.54 11.39
C LEU A 63 23.80 2.56 11.34
N VAL A 64 23.50 3.76 10.82
CA VAL A 64 24.46 4.84 10.64
C VAL A 64 24.13 5.97 11.59
N GLY A 65 24.94 6.15 12.62
CA GLY A 65 24.87 7.29 13.53
C GLY A 65 26.04 8.23 13.33
N ASP A 66 26.55 8.76 14.44
CA ASP A 66 27.54 9.82 14.45
C ASP A 66 28.97 9.27 14.54
N MET A 67 29.16 8.09 15.14
CA MET A 67 30.46 7.46 15.31
C MET A 67 30.80 6.58 14.11
N THR A 68 32.06 6.55 13.71
CA THR A 68 32.54 5.79 12.54
C THR A 68 32.94 4.34 12.88
N GLY A 69 33.30 4.06 14.13
CA GLY A 69 33.86 2.77 14.52
C GLY A 69 35.35 2.63 14.16
N SER A 70 35.85 1.40 14.14
CA SER A 70 37.28 1.15 13.91
C SER A 70 37.64 1.15 12.41
N PRO A 71 38.76 1.79 12.00
CA PRO A 71 39.24 1.78 10.61
C PRO A 71 39.68 0.38 10.20
N ALA A 72 39.42 0.00 8.94
CA ALA A 72 39.88 -1.27 8.39
C ALA A 72 41.40 -1.24 8.13
N GLU A 73 42.13 -2.15 8.78
CA GLU A 73 43.59 -2.15 8.76
C GLU A 73 44.16 -2.51 7.38
N ALA A 74 45.41 -2.09 7.12
CA ALA A 74 46.07 -2.30 5.83
C ALA A 74 46.13 -3.78 5.37
N PRO A 75 46.37 -4.78 6.25
CA PRO A 75 46.31 -6.19 5.85
C PRO A 75 44.91 -6.61 5.38
N SER A 76 43.87 -6.19 6.08
CA SER A 76 42.47 -6.42 5.69
C SER A 76 42.10 -5.76 4.36
N LEU A 77 42.60 -4.55 4.12
CA LEU A 77 42.41 -3.86 2.83
C LEU A 77 43.18 -4.56 1.68
N THR A 78 44.35 -5.11 1.96
CA THR A 78 45.12 -5.88 0.97
C THR A 78 44.37 -7.15 0.58
N ALA A 79 43.87 -7.90 1.57
CA ALA A 79 43.10 -9.12 1.34
C ALA A 79 41.86 -8.88 0.46
N ILE A 80 41.12 -7.78 0.67
CA ILE A 80 39.92 -7.50 -0.15
C ILE A 80 40.27 -7.06 -1.58
N LYS A 81 41.37 -6.32 -1.77
CA LYS A 81 41.87 -5.94 -3.11
C LYS A 81 42.35 -7.15 -3.90
N GLU A 82 43.00 -8.11 -3.24
CA GLU A 82 43.42 -9.37 -3.86
C GLU A 82 42.20 -10.21 -4.30
N ARG A 83 41.15 -10.24 -3.48
CA ARG A 83 39.88 -10.92 -3.83
C ARG A 83 39.15 -10.24 -4.99
N TYR A 84 39.16 -8.90 -5.04
CA TYR A 84 38.47 -8.12 -6.06
C TYR A 84 39.38 -7.05 -6.67
N PRO A 85 40.24 -7.40 -7.63
CA PRO A 85 41.15 -6.45 -8.28
C PRO A 85 40.42 -5.31 -9.03
N ASP A 86 39.16 -5.52 -9.40
CA ASP A 86 38.30 -4.59 -10.12
C ASP A 86 37.41 -3.72 -9.20
N LEU A 87 37.59 -3.80 -7.87
CA LEU A 87 36.74 -3.16 -6.87
C LEU A 87 36.53 -1.65 -7.10
N ALA A 88 37.58 -0.93 -7.49
CA ALA A 88 37.54 0.51 -7.78
C ALA A 88 36.66 0.89 -8.97
N THR A 89 36.41 -0.06 -9.88
CA THR A 89 35.52 0.14 -11.04
C THR A 89 34.08 -0.22 -10.73
N ARG A 90 33.86 -1.08 -9.73
CA ARG A 90 32.53 -1.57 -9.32
C ARG A 90 31.87 -0.69 -8.29
N LEU A 91 32.65 -0.05 -7.42
CA LEU A 91 32.16 0.80 -6.34
C LEU A 91 32.92 2.14 -6.33
N PRO A 92 32.32 3.25 -5.89
CA PRO A 92 32.97 4.57 -5.82
C PRO A 92 33.92 4.67 -4.62
N LEU A 93 34.87 3.74 -4.52
CA LEU A 93 35.82 3.62 -3.42
C LEU A 93 37.27 3.91 -3.83
N GLY A 94 37.48 4.41 -5.06
CA GLY A 94 38.82 4.55 -5.65
C GLY A 94 39.85 5.29 -4.78
N GLU A 95 39.45 6.35 -4.08
CA GLU A 95 40.34 7.10 -3.17
C GLU A 95 40.78 6.29 -1.95
N PHE A 96 39.88 5.50 -1.36
CA PHE A 96 40.14 4.65 -0.19
C PHE A 96 40.94 3.39 -0.53
N LEU A 97 41.07 3.07 -1.83
CA LEU A 97 41.83 1.94 -2.33
C LEU A 97 43.29 2.29 -2.69
N GLN A 98 43.71 3.54 -2.51
CA GLN A 98 45.11 3.94 -2.73
C GLN A 98 46.00 3.52 -1.55
N ALA A 99 47.32 3.48 -1.75
CA ALA A 99 48.28 3.07 -0.70
C ALA A 99 48.30 4.05 0.48
N ASP A 100 48.20 5.35 0.20
CA ASP A 100 48.16 6.44 1.19
C ASP A 100 46.77 7.07 1.33
N GLY A 101 45.73 6.34 0.90
CA GLY A 101 44.35 6.81 0.95
C GLY A 101 43.79 6.83 2.38
N PRO A 102 42.71 7.59 2.62
CA PRO A 102 42.00 7.54 3.90
C PRO A 102 41.48 6.11 4.19
N MET A 103 41.50 5.71 5.46
CA MET A 103 41.00 4.39 5.88
C MET A 103 39.49 4.44 6.07
N LEU A 104 38.77 3.51 5.45
CA LEU A 104 37.33 3.32 5.71
C LEU A 104 37.12 2.44 6.95
N PRO A 105 36.18 2.80 7.83
CA PRO A 105 35.76 1.94 8.94
C PRO A 105 35.14 0.62 8.48
N TYR A 106 35.29 -0.43 9.29
CA TYR A 106 34.68 -1.74 9.02
C TYR A 106 33.16 -1.64 8.83
N THR A 107 32.48 -0.81 9.61
CA THR A 107 31.03 -0.59 9.48
C THR A 107 30.64 0.01 8.12
N GLN A 108 31.45 0.91 7.58
CA GLN A 108 31.22 1.46 6.23
C GLN A 108 31.48 0.39 5.17
N TRP A 109 32.51 -0.43 5.34
CA TRP A 109 32.80 -1.58 4.48
C TRP A 109 31.64 -2.58 4.41
N GLU A 110 30.95 -2.84 5.52
CA GLU A 110 29.80 -3.75 5.56
C GLU A 110 28.69 -3.33 4.58
N ALA A 111 28.40 -2.03 4.47
CA ALA A 111 27.46 -1.51 3.48
C ALA A 111 27.96 -1.71 2.04
N TRP A 112 29.25 -1.42 1.79
CA TRP A 112 29.84 -1.57 0.46
C TRP A 112 29.94 -3.02 -0.01
N LEU A 113 30.24 -3.96 0.91
CA LEU A 113 30.22 -5.40 0.63
C LEU A 113 28.80 -5.88 0.31
N ALA A 114 27.78 -5.34 0.97
CA ALA A 114 26.39 -5.63 0.62
C ALA A 114 26.09 -5.26 -0.84
N LEU A 115 26.46 -4.05 -1.25
CA LEU A 115 26.31 -3.57 -2.62
C LEU A 115 27.13 -4.36 -3.63
N LEU A 116 28.38 -4.71 -3.27
CA LEU A 116 29.27 -5.52 -4.11
C LEU A 116 28.62 -6.86 -4.51
N HIS A 117 27.91 -7.47 -3.57
CA HIS A 117 27.24 -8.77 -3.74
C HIS A 117 25.77 -8.67 -4.17
N GLY A 118 25.28 -7.46 -4.48
CA GLY A 118 23.89 -7.23 -4.87
C GLY A 118 22.88 -7.59 -3.77
N LYS A 119 23.28 -7.49 -2.50
CA LYS A 119 22.40 -7.74 -1.35
C LYS A 119 21.53 -6.52 -1.09
N ARG A 120 20.29 -6.74 -0.62
CA ARG A 120 19.43 -5.61 -0.20
C ARG A 120 20.07 -4.93 1.01
N LEU A 121 20.21 -3.60 0.92
CA LEU A 121 20.77 -2.77 1.99
C LEU A 121 19.66 -1.90 2.59
N PHE A 122 19.40 -2.06 3.89
CA PHE A 122 18.51 -1.19 4.66
C PHE A 122 19.33 -0.22 5.49
N ILE A 123 19.30 1.07 5.15
CA ILE A 123 20.04 2.11 5.87
C ILE A 123 19.09 2.76 6.86
N ALA A 124 19.43 2.73 8.15
CA ALA A 124 18.66 3.41 9.19
C ALA A 124 19.51 4.47 9.87
N THR A 125 18.99 5.69 9.95
CA THR A 125 19.66 6.83 10.58
C THR A 125 18.88 7.33 11.78
N PRO A 126 19.51 7.67 12.90
CA PRO A 126 18.81 8.16 14.07
C PRO A 126 18.28 9.59 13.85
N THR A 127 17.10 9.88 14.37
CA THR A 127 16.64 11.25 14.58
C THR A 127 17.41 11.91 15.74
N PRO A 128 17.42 13.25 15.85
CA PRO A 128 18.12 13.94 16.95
C PRO A 128 17.66 13.54 18.36
N GLY A 129 16.42 13.05 18.51
CA GLY A 129 15.86 12.59 19.79
C GLY A 129 16.08 11.10 20.07
N ALA A 130 16.67 10.34 19.15
CA ALA A 130 16.86 8.90 19.35
C ALA A 130 17.95 8.63 20.38
N GLY A 131 17.66 7.77 21.37
CA GLY A 131 18.60 7.42 22.43
C GLY A 131 19.90 6.80 21.89
N ARG A 132 21.01 7.00 22.61
CA ARG A 132 22.34 6.45 22.31
C ARG A 132 22.85 5.62 23.48
N ASP A 133 23.71 4.65 23.21
CA ASP A 133 24.31 3.82 24.26
C ASP A 133 25.37 4.58 25.06
N GLY A 134 25.72 4.06 26.24
CA GLY A 134 26.66 4.71 27.16
C GLY A 134 28.09 4.87 26.63
N GLY A 135 28.45 4.20 25.53
CA GLY A 135 29.73 4.36 24.85
C GLY A 135 29.75 5.47 23.79
N TYR A 136 28.62 6.14 23.57
CA TYR A 136 28.50 7.20 22.57
C TYR A 136 29.33 8.43 22.95
N LEU A 137 30.15 8.88 22.01
CA LEU A 137 30.96 10.08 22.12
C LEU A 137 30.72 10.95 20.89
N GLN A 138 30.32 12.21 21.14
CA GLN A 138 30.12 13.17 20.06
C GLN A 138 31.46 13.68 19.54
N ASP A 139 31.73 13.44 18.26
CA ASP A 139 32.94 13.89 17.56
C ASP A 139 32.55 14.47 16.19
N PRO A 140 32.67 15.80 15.98
CA PRO A 140 32.32 16.44 14.72
C PRO A 140 33.05 15.89 13.49
N ALA A 141 34.28 15.40 13.66
CA ALA A 141 35.03 14.81 12.56
C ALA A 141 34.42 13.48 12.12
N GLN A 142 34.01 12.63 13.08
CA GLN A 142 33.32 11.37 12.78
C GLN A 142 31.92 11.59 12.19
N GLN A 143 31.18 12.59 12.70
CA GLN A 143 29.89 12.99 12.13
C GLN A 143 30.03 13.39 10.66
N ALA A 144 31.05 14.20 10.34
CA ALA A 144 31.33 14.58 8.96
C ALA A 144 31.70 13.38 8.07
N LEU A 145 32.47 12.42 8.59
CA LEU A 145 32.82 11.19 7.88
C LEU A 145 31.60 10.29 7.63
N GLN A 146 30.67 10.17 8.60
CA GLN A 146 29.43 9.42 8.42
C GLN A 146 28.47 10.10 7.44
N GLN A 147 28.37 11.43 7.48
CA GLN A 147 27.59 12.19 6.50
C GLN A 147 28.14 11.99 5.08
N ALA A 148 29.47 12.06 4.90
CA ALA A 148 30.10 11.80 3.62
C ALA A 148 29.85 10.36 3.13
N HIS A 149 29.82 9.37 4.04
CA HIS A 149 29.46 7.99 3.71
C HIS A 149 28.02 7.85 3.23
N LEU A 150 27.06 8.46 3.94
CA LEU A 150 25.66 8.49 3.51
C LEU A 150 25.49 9.13 2.13
N ASP A 151 26.21 10.22 1.86
CA ASP A 151 26.14 10.91 0.57
C ASP A 151 26.76 10.08 -0.56
N ARG A 152 27.84 9.32 -0.29
CA ARG A 152 28.36 8.32 -1.23
C ARG A 152 27.33 7.22 -1.50
N LEU A 153 26.70 6.65 -0.48
CA LEU A 153 25.68 5.60 -0.68
C LEU A 153 24.50 6.09 -1.53
N LYS A 154 24.00 7.30 -1.28
CA LYS A 154 22.94 7.94 -2.09
C LYS A 154 23.29 8.06 -3.57
N SER A 155 24.58 8.16 -3.91
CA SER A 155 25.04 8.34 -5.29
C SER A 155 25.02 7.06 -6.12
N VAL A 156 25.05 5.88 -5.49
CA VAL A 156 25.18 4.58 -6.18
C VAL A 156 23.84 3.86 -6.27
N GLU A 157 23.05 3.91 -5.20
CA GLU A 157 21.67 3.42 -5.18
C GLU A 157 20.78 4.38 -4.36
N ARG A 158 19.54 4.57 -4.82
CA ARG A 158 18.55 5.50 -4.23
C ARG A 158 18.00 4.99 -2.90
N TYR A 159 18.85 4.81 -1.89
CA TYR A 159 18.42 4.49 -0.53
C TYR A 159 18.54 5.74 0.34
N PRO A 160 17.51 6.59 0.42
CA PRO A 160 17.46 7.56 1.51
C PRO A 160 17.53 6.78 2.83
N GLY A 161 18.42 7.18 3.74
CA GLY A 161 18.44 6.62 5.08
C GLY A 161 17.07 6.80 5.73
N GLU A 162 16.53 5.72 6.28
CA GLU A 162 15.22 5.73 6.92
C GLU A 162 15.38 6.22 8.37
N PRO A 163 14.79 7.36 8.75
CA PRO A 163 14.98 7.93 10.09
C PRO A 163 14.27 7.10 11.16
N PHE A 164 14.94 6.77 12.26
CA PHE A 164 14.35 6.08 13.41
C PHE A 164 14.43 6.93 14.70
N THR A 165 13.48 6.72 15.60
CA THR A 165 13.31 7.49 16.84
C THR A 165 13.72 6.73 18.11
N GLY A 166 13.87 5.41 18.02
CA GLY A 166 14.24 4.55 19.13
C GLY A 166 14.22 3.06 18.74
N HIS A 167 14.49 2.19 19.71
CA HIS A 167 14.64 0.74 19.49
C HIS A 167 13.40 0.12 18.84
N GLU A 168 12.23 0.46 19.35
CA GLU A 168 10.98 -0.15 18.91
C GLU A 168 10.56 0.32 17.52
N HIS A 169 10.71 1.62 17.23
CA HIS A 169 10.49 2.17 15.88
C HIS A 169 11.35 1.45 14.86
N LEU A 170 12.65 1.33 15.15
CA LEU A 170 13.61 0.67 14.27
C LEU A 170 13.23 -0.80 14.03
N ALA A 171 12.86 -1.54 15.09
CA ALA A 171 12.43 -2.93 14.98
C ALA A 171 11.16 -3.08 14.12
N ALA A 172 10.16 -2.23 14.35
CA ALA A 172 8.92 -2.22 13.56
C ALA A 172 9.18 -1.93 12.08
N MET A 173 10.02 -0.92 11.77
CA MET A 173 10.39 -0.57 10.40
C MET A 173 11.06 -1.75 9.69
N VAL A 174 12.06 -2.35 10.32
CA VAL A 174 12.82 -3.47 9.76
C VAL A 174 11.94 -4.70 9.55
N LEU A 175 11.08 -5.05 10.52
CA LEU A 175 10.18 -6.20 10.41
C LEU A 175 9.19 -6.07 9.24
N ARG A 176 8.58 -4.90 9.07
CA ARG A 176 7.46 -4.70 8.12
C ARG A 176 7.87 -4.50 6.68
N SER A 177 8.97 -3.77 6.48
CA SER A 177 9.40 -3.35 5.14
C SER A 177 10.58 -4.18 4.64
N PHE A 178 11.55 -4.48 5.50
CA PHE A 178 12.77 -5.16 5.05
C PHE A 178 12.65 -6.67 5.13
N VAL A 179 12.37 -7.20 6.32
CA VAL A 179 12.35 -8.65 6.58
C VAL A 179 11.14 -9.31 5.93
N LEU A 180 9.96 -8.70 6.00
CA LEU A 180 8.77 -9.22 5.33
C LEU A 180 9.00 -9.33 3.81
N ASP A 181 9.55 -8.30 3.17
CA ASP A 181 9.85 -8.34 1.73
C ASP A 181 10.86 -9.46 1.40
N LEU A 182 11.90 -9.65 2.20
CA LEU A 182 12.87 -10.74 1.99
C LEU A 182 12.20 -12.11 2.12
N LEU A 183 11.34 -12.30 3.12
CA LEU A 183 10.59 -13.53 3.31
C LEU A 183 9.61 -13.78 2.16
N VAL A 184 8.93 -12.75 1.66
CA VAL A 184 8.02 -12.83 0.51
C VAL A 184 8.79 -13.21 -0.76
N ASN A 185 9.92 -12.57 -1.03
CA ASN A 185 10.76 -12.86 -2.20
C ASN A 185 11.36 -14.28 -2.13
N ALA A 186 11.68 -14.77 -0.94
CA ALA A 186 12.13 -16.14 -0.71
C ALA A 186 11.00 -17.19 -0.76
N GLY A 187 9.73 -16.77 -0.93
CA GLY A 187 8.58 -17.68 -0.90
C GLY A 187 8.27 -18.26 0.49
N LEU A 188 8.83 -17.67 1.55
CA LEU A 188 8.70 -18.11 2.94
C LEU A 188 7.55 -17.42 3.69
N SER A 189 6.97 -16.38 3.10
CA SER A 189 5.81 -15.68 3.63
C SER A 189 4.99 -15.05 2.50
N ARG A 190 3.78 -14.61 2.80
CA ARG A 190 2.97 -13.74 1.94
C ARG A 190 2.63 -12.50 2.74
N ARG A 191 2.71 -11.32 2.11
CA ARG A 191 2.15 -10.10 2.70
C ARG A 191 0.62 -10.23 2.62
N PRO A 192 -0.11 -10.24 3.76
CA PRO A 192 -1.56 -10.30 3.73
C PRO A 192 -2.14 -9.12 2.97
N GLN A 193 -2.90 -9.41 1.92
CA GLN A 193 -3.47 -8.39 1.05
C GLN A 193 -4.80 -8.91 0.49
N THR A 194 -5.89 -8.18 0.71
CA THR A 194 -7.23 -8.55 0.23
C THR A 194 -7.85 -7.49 -0.68
N LEU A 195 -7.05 -6.58 -1.25
CA LEU A 195 -7.59 -5.51 -2.11
C LEU A 195 -8.23 -6.14 -3.37
N PRO A 196 -9.46 -5.76 -3.72
CA PRO A 196 -10.25 -6.44 -4.75
C PRO A 196 -9.76 -6.17 -6.18
N TYR A 197 -8.96 -5.13 -6.39
CA TYR A 197 -8.52 -4.69 -7.71
C TYR A 197 -7.06 -4.23 -7.68
N ALA A 198 -6.32 -4.48 -8.76
CA ALA A 198 -4.97 -3.93 -8.96
C ALA A 198 -4.98 -2.40 -9.08
N SER A 199 -3.83 -1.74 -8.91
CA SER A 199 -3.64 -0.30 -9.17
C SER A 199 -4.02 0.04 -10.62
N LEU A 200 -4.65 1.21 -10.84
CA LEU A 200 -4.91 1.74 -12.19
C LEU A 200 -3.65 2.38 -12.79
N GLY A 201 -2.58 2.56 -12.01
CA GLY A 201 -1.35 3.18 -12.46
C GLY A 201 -1.60 4.58 -13.03
N SER A 202 -1.13 4.82 -14.25
CA SER A 202 -1.26 6.12 -14.92
C SER A 202 -2.71 6.55 -15.17
N LEU A 203 -3.67 5.62 -15.24
CA LEU A 203 -5.10 5.94 -15.40
C LEU A 203 -5.72 6.55 -14.14
N PHE A 204 -5.07 6.50 -12.98
CA PHE A 204 -5.56 7.19 -11.78
C PHE A 204 -5.19 8.68 -11.83
N LYS A 205 -6.13 9.54 -12.28
CA LYS A 205 -5.90 10.97 -12.51
C LYS A 205 -6.43 11.87 -11.39
N GLY A 206 -5.79 13.04 -11.19
CA GLY A 206 -6.37 14.18 -10.45
C GLY A 206 -6.54 14.01 -8.94
N ARG A 207 -5.93 13.00 -8.31
CA ARG A 207 -6.15 12.67 -6.88
C ARG A 207 -4.92 12.80 -6.00
N GLN A 208 -3.83 13.36 -6.51
CA GLN A 208 -2.56 13.42 -5.77
C GLN A 208 -2.67 14.22 -4.46
N VAL A 209 -3.40 15.34 -4.48
CA VAL A 209 -3.65 16.15 -3.27
C VAL A 209 -4.42 15.33 -2.23
N LEU A 210 -5.50 14.66 -2.64
CA LEU A 210 -6.28 13.82 -1.74
C LEU A 210 -5.48 12.64 -1.18
N LEU A 211 -4.62 12.00 -1.97
CA LEU A 211 -3.73 10.94 -1.47
C LEU A 211 -2.77 11.46 -0.39
N ASN A 212 -2.22 12.66 -0.58
CA ASN A 212 -1.33 13.28 0.39
C ASN A 212 -2.09 13.73 1.65
N ASP A 213 -3.32 14.22 1.51
CA ASP A 213 -4.19 14.57 2.63
C ASP A 213 -4.55 13.34 3.46
N ILE A 214 -4.85 12.21 2.79
CA ILE A 214 -5.08 10.93 3.48
C ILE A 214 -3.84 10.52 4.27
N GLU A 215 -2.65 10.54 3.65
CA GLU A 215 -1.40 10.20 4.32
C GLU A 215 -1.13 11.10 5.52
N THR A 216 -1.37 12.40 5.39
CA THR A 216 -1.21 13.38 6.48
C THR A 216 -2.15 13.10 7.65
N ARG A 217 -3.43 12.81 7.36
CA ARG A 217 -4.46 12.56 8.38
C ARG A 217 -4.32 11.21 9.07
N LEU A 218 -3.88 10.20 8.33
CA LEU A 218 -3.53 8.89 8.88
C LEU A 218 -2.23 8.95 9.69
N GLY A 219 -1.34 9.90 9.40
CA GLY A 219 -0.11 10.11 10.16
C GLY A 219 0.86 8.92 10.08
N PRO A 220 1.81 8.83 11.02
CA PRO A 220 2.77 7.73 11.05
C PRO A 220 2.07 6.39 11.32
N ILE A 221 2.62 5.33 10.73
CA ILE A 221 2.12 3.97 10.94
C ILE A 221 2.52 3.53 12.36
N ALA A 222 1.54 3.18 13.18
CA ALA A 222 1.76 2.77 14.56
C ALA A 222 2.81 1.66 14.67
N GLU A 223 3.79 1.81 15.54
CA GLU A 223 4.91 0.85 15.71
C GLU A 223 4.56 -0.28 16.69
N HIS A 224 3.63 -0.01 17.61
CA HIS A 224 3.26 -0.90 18.70
C HIS A 224 1.76 -1.19 18.70
N ALA A 225 1.40 -2.35 19.27
CA ALA A 225 0.03 -2.67 19.63
C ALA A 225 -0.53 -1.65 20.63
N GLY A 226 -1.84 -1.42 20.64
CA GLY A 226 -2.51 -0.53 21.59
C GLY A 226 -2.49 0.96 21.26
N VAL A 227 -1.73 1.40 20.25
CA VAL A 227 -1.82 2.79 19.74
C VAL A 227 -3.18 2.98 19.07
N ALA A 228 -3.88 4.08 19.38
CA ALA A 228 -5.18 4.37 18.78
C ALA A 228 -5.08 4.44 17.25
N SER A 229 -6.01 3.76 16.55
CA SER A 229 -6.00 3.72 15.09
C SER A 229 -6.55 5.03 14.53
N PRO A 230 -5.78 5.82 13.75
CA PRO A 230 -6.33 6.98 13.06
C PRO A 230 -7.32 6.51 11.99
N VAL A 231 -8.46 7.20 11.92
CA VAL A 231 -9.58 6.84 11.04
C VAL A 231 -9.90 8.02 10.13
N VAL A 232 -9.92 7.77 8.81
CA VAL A 232 -10.35 8.76 7.81
C VAL A 232 -11.54 8.22 7.03
N ALA A 233 -12.65 8.96 7.07
CA ALA A 233 -13.82 8.69 6.25
C ALA A 233 -13.76 9.51 4.95
N LEU A 234 -13.67 8.82 3.81
CA LEU A 234 -13.78 9.37 2.48
C LEU A 234 -15.27 9.53 2.15
N VAL A 235 -15.73 10.78 2.09
CA VAL A 235 -17.14 11.13 1.91
C VAL A 235 -17.37 11.75 0.54
N GLY A 236 -18.48 11.40 -0.11
CA GLY A 236 -18.81 11.96 -1.42
C GLY A 236 -19.98 11.24 -2.08
N GLN A 237 -20.43 11.74 -3.22
CA GLN A 237 -21.56 11.18 -3.94
C GLN A 237 -21.31 9.75 -4.48
N GLY A 238 -22.32 9.13 -5.09
CA GLY A 238 -22.13 7.88 -5.81
C GLY A 238 -21.30 8.09 -7.08
N GLY A 239 -20.35 7.19 -7.37
CA GLY A 239 -19.61 7.19 -8.64
C GLY A 239 -18.43 8.17 -8.75
N VAL A 240 -18.12 8.96 -7.72
CA VAL A 240 -16.95 9.88 -7.71
C VAL A 240 -15.60 9.14 -7.58
N GLY A 241 -15.61 7.91 -7.06
CA GLY A 241 -14.40 7.06 -6.99
C GLY A 241 -13.78 6.90 -5.60
N LYS A 242 -14.56 7.02 -4.51
CA LYS A 242 -14.07 6.87 -3.12
C LYS A 242 -13.38 5.51 -2.87
N SER A 243 -14.02 4.41 -3.25
CA SER A 243 -13.46 3.06 -3.15
C SER A 243 -12.15 2.92 -3.92
N ARG A 244 -12.08 3.52 -5.13
CA ARG A 244 -10.87 3.54 -5.94
C ARG A 244 -9.76 4.33 -5.25
N LEU A 245 -10.06 5.50 -4.70
CA LEU A 245 -9.11 6.33 -3.95
C LEU A 245 -8.51 5.57 -2.74
N ALA A 246 -9.35 4.89 -1.96
CA ALA A 246 -8.88 4.08 -0.83
C ALA A 246 -7.95 2.94 -1.28
N ILE A 247 -8.30 2.22 -2.36
CA ILE A 247 -7.49 1.13 -2.90
C ILE A 247 -6.15 1.63 -3.45
N GLU A 248 -6.12 2.77 -4.15
CA GLU A 248 -4.87 3.35 -4.65
C GLU A 248 -3.97 3.79 -3.51
N GLN A 249 -4.55 4.37 -2.45
CA GLN A 249 -3.78 4.71 -1.27
C GLN A 249 -3.17 3.46 -0.62
N ALA A 250 -3.90 2.34 -0.55
CA ALA A 250 -3.36 1.09 -0.04
C ALA A 250 -2.23 0.55 -0.92
N TRP A 251 -2.38 0.53 -2.25
CA TRP A 251 -1.32 0.11 -3.16
C TRP A 251 -0.06 0.97 -3.05
N ARG A 252 -0.21 2.29 -2.92
CA ARG A 252 0.91 3.23 -2.71
C ARG A 252 1.70 2.92 -1.43
N GLN A 253 1.05 2.31 -0.44
CA GLN A 253 1.64 1.98 0.85
C GLN A 253 1.94 0.49 1.06
N LEU A 254 1.94 -0.32 -0.02
CA LEU A 254 2.17 -1.76 0.06
C LEU A 254 3.46 -2.14 0.79
N GLY A 255 4.56 -1.40 0.57
CA GLY A 255 5.85 -1.66 1.22
C GLY A 255 5.96 -1.19 2.68
N ARG A 256 5.01 -0.39 3.17
CA ARG A 256 5.06 0.22 4.51
C ARG A 256 4.20 -0.53 5.53
N HIS A 257 3.15 -1.18 5.08
CA HIS A 257 2.22 -1.91 5.92
C HIS A 257 2.54 -3.41 6.00
N CYS A 258 2.29 -4.00 7.16
CA CYS A 258 2.37 -5.44 7.36
C CYS A 258 1.21 -6.17 6.66
N ALA A 259 0.04 -5.52 6.53
CA ALA A 259 -1.14 -6.05 5.84
C ALA A 259 -1.99 -4.94 5.21
N LEU A 260 -2.63 -5.24 4.08
CA LEU A 260 -3.60 -4.37 3.40
C LEU A 260 -4.95 -5.09 3.28
N LEU A 261 -5.90 -4.70 4.12
CA LEU A 261 -7.15 -5.44 4.30
C LEU A 261 -8.33 -4.63 3.75
N PHE A 262 -9.24 -5.31 3.06
CA PHE A 262 -10.44 -4.71 2.47
C PHE A 262 -11.68 -5.49 2.90
N VAL A 263 -12.66 -4.77 3.43
CA VAL A 263 -13.90 -5.32 3.97
C VAL A 263 -15.09 -4.52 3.45
N GLN A 264 -16.04 -5.20 2.82
CA GLN A 264 -17.34 -4.61 2.49
C GLN A 264 -18.19 -4.50 3.77
N ALA A 265 -18.69 -3.30 4.04
CA ALA A 265 -19.35 -2.93 5.29
C ALA A 265 -20.69 -2.22 5.02
N ASP A 266 -21.47 -2.73 4.06
CA ASP A 266 -22.77 -2.16 3.65
C ASP A 266 -23.92 -2.47 4.62
N SER A 267 -23.73 -3.43 5.52
CA SER A 267 -24.63 -3.74 6.62
C SER A 267 -23.87 -4.39 7.78
N PRO A 268 -24.42 -4.42 9.01
CA PRO A 268 -23.79 -5.12 10.14
C PRO A 268 -23.47 -6.59 9.84
N ALA A 269 -24.39 -7.31 9.21
CA ALA A 269 -24.20 -8.72 8.85
C ALA A 269 -23.14 -8.92 7.76
N ALA A 270 -23.01 -7.96 6.83
CA ALA A 270 -21.94 -7.99 5.85
C ALA A 270 -20.59 -7.66 6.46
N LEU A 271 -20.51 -6.67 7.35
CA LEU A 271 -19.30 -6.34 8.09
C LEU A 271 -18.75 -7.57 8.82
N GLU A 272 -19.58 -8.25 9.61
CA GLU A 272 -19.19 -9.46 10.35
C GLU A 272 -18.71 -10.57 9.42
N ARG A 273 -19.52 -10.91 8.39
CA ARG A 273 -19.18 -11.97 7.42
C ARG A 273 -17.88 -11.68 6.68
N ASN A 274 -17.69 -10.45 6.22
CA ASN A 274 -16.50 -10.08 5.43
C ASN A 274 -15.26 -9.92 6.31
N LEU A 275 -15.42 -9.50 7.57
CA LEU A 275 -14.35 -9.51 8.57
C LEU A 275 -13.93 -10.95 8.88
N ALA A 276 -14.88 -11.85 9.13
CA ALA A 276 -14.62 -13.29 9.29
C ALA A 276 -13.90 -13.88 8.05
N GLY A 277 -14.26 -13.42 6.85
CA GLY A 277 -13.60 -13.81 5.61
C GLY A 277 -12.10 -13.52 5.55
N LEU A 278 -11.60 -12.52 6.30
CA LEU A 278 -10.16 -12.23 6.40
C LEU A 278 -9.39 -13.33 7.13
N CYS A 279 -10.06 -14.22 7.86
CA CYS A 279 -9.43 -15.35 8.54
C CYS A 279 -8.85 -16.38 7.54
N GLY A 280 -9.41 -16.46 6.33
CA GLY A 280 -9.03 -17.45 5.32
C GLY A 280 -7.65 -17.23 4.68
N GLU A 281 -7.26 -18.17 3.81
CA GLU A 281 -5.94 -18.24 3.16
C GLU A 281 -5.57 -17.03 2.30
N GLN A 282 -6.58 -16.38 1.72
CA GLN A 282 -6.39 -15.18 0.90
C GLN A 282 -6.26 -13.91 1.76
N GLY A 283 -6.59 -13.98 3.05
CA GLY A 283 -6.46 -12.90 4.01
C GLY A 283 -5.25 -13.09 4.91
N LEU A 284 -5.50 -13.39 6.18
CA LEU A 284 -4.51 -13.52 7.24
C LEU A 284 -4.01 -14.97 7.44
N ASP A 285 -4.67 -15.95 6.81
CA ASP A 285 -4.35 -17.38 6.90
C ASP A 285 -4.23 -17.88 8.36
N LEU A 286 -5.25 -17.59 9.17
CA LEU A 286 -5.27 -17.95 10.58
C LEU A 286 -5.75 -19.40 10.76
N SER A 287 -5.34 -20.05 11.86
CA SER A 287 -5.77 -21.41 12.20
C SER A 287 -7.29 -21.54 12.35
N GLU A 288 -7.92 -20.47 12.82
CA GLU A 288 -9.35 -20.34 13.12
C GLU A 288 -10.20 -20.37 11.85
N LYS A 289 -9.59 -20.35 10.64
CA LYS A 289 -10.31 -20.54 9.37
C LYS A 289 -11.04 -21.88 9.30
N ALA A 290 -10.61 -22.87 10.08
CA ALA A 290 -11.26 -24.17 10.18
C ALA A 290 -12.54 -24.17 11.04
N LEU A 291 -12.78 -23.11 11.83
CA LEU A 291 -14.00 -22.97 12.63
C LEU A 291 -15.22 -22.70 11.74
N THR A 292 -16.38 -23.19 12.14
CA THR A 292 -17.65 -22.96 11.40
C THR A 292 -18.35 -21.67 11.77
N GLU A 293 -18.05 -21.11 12.95
CA GLU A 293 -18.72 -19.92 13.48
C GLU A 293 -18.04 -18.63 12.98
N GLN A 294 -18.78 -17.80 12.25
CA GLN A 294 -18.28 -16.52 11.72
C GLN A 294 -17.83 -15.57 12.83
N ALA A 295 -18.55 -15.52 13.95
CA ALA A 295 -18.18 -14.68 15.09
C ALA A 295 -16.80 -15.05 15.66
N ALA A 296 -16.49 -16.35 15.78
CA ALA A 296 -15.18 -16.81 16.26
C ALA A 296 -14.05 -16.45 15.28
N GLN A 297 -14.31 -16.57 13.97
CA GLN A 297 -13.37 -16.16 12.93
C GLN A 297 -13.12 -14.64 12.93
N ALA A 298 -14.19 -13.84 13.02
CA ALA A 298 -14.09 -12.39 13.12
C ALA A 298 -13.30 -11.99 14.38
N GLN A 299 -13.56 -12.65 15.52
CA GLN A 299 -12.80 -12.40 16.74
C GLN A 299 -11.31 -12.74 16.59
N ALA A 300 -10.97 -13.84 15.92
CA ALA A 300 -9.58 -14.19 15.64
C ALA A 300 -8.87 -13.11 14.80
N VAL A 301 -9.57 -12.54 13.81
CA VAL A 301 -9.07 -11.42 13.02
C VAL A 301 -8.84 -10.19 13.90
N LEU A 302 -9.77 -9.84 14.80
CA LEU A 302 -9.57 -8.72 15.74
C LEU A 302 -8.38 -8.94 16.67
N CYS A 303 -8.23 -10.15 17.21
CA CYS A 303 -7.06 -10.52 18.01
C CYS A 303 -5.76 -10.37 17.22
N TRP A 304 -5.75 -10.78 15.95
CA TRP A 304 -4.60 -10.60 15.06
C TRP A 304 -4.29 -9.11 14.85
N LEU A 305 -5.30 -8.28 14.54
CA LEU A 305 -5.12 -6.84 14.34
C LEU A 305 -4.59 -6.13 15.59
N ALA A 306 -5.06 -6.52 16.77
CA ALA A 306 -4.56 -5.99 18.04
C ALA A 306 -3.12 -6.41 18.33
N ALA A 307 -2.73 -7.63 17.96
CA ALA A 307 -1.38 -8.15 18.19
C ALA A 307 -0.34 -7.67 17.16
N HIS A 308 -0.76 -7.31 15.95
CA HIS A 308 0.12 -6.94 14.85
C HIS A 308 -0.06 -5.47 14.50
N PRO A 309 0.88 -4.59 14.88
CA PRO A 309 0.79 -3.20 14.46
C PRO A 309 1.22 -3.02 12.99
N GLY A 310 0.71 -1.97 12.36
CA GLY A 310 1.07 -1.51 11.03
C GLY A 310 0.27 -2.08 9.87
N TRP A 311 -1.01 -2.43 10.08
CA TRP A 311 -1.94 -2.78 9.01
C TRP A 311 -2.76 -1.56 8.55
N LEU A 312 -3.30 -1.63 7.33
CA LEU A 312 -4.30 -0.71 6.80
C LEU A 312 -5.60 -1.48 6.54
N LEU A 313 -6.71 -1.03 7.11
CA LEU A 313 -8.04 -1.61 6.90
C LEU A 313 -8.94 -0.63 6.14
N ILE A 314 -9.48 -1.08 5.01
CA ILE A 314 -10.50 -0.35 4.24
C ILE A 314 -11.87 -0.94 4.56
N LEU A 315 -12.77 -0.12 5.10
CA LEU A 315 -14.18 -0.41 5.31
C LEU A 315 -14.99 0.29 4.21
N ASP A 316 -15.42 -0.47 3.21
CA ASP A 316 -16.03 0.07 1.99
C ASP A 316 -17.57 0.03 2.06
N ASN A 317 -18.21 1.04 1.46
CA ASN A 317 -19.65 1.12 1.24
C ASN A 317 -20.50 1.30 2.52
N VAL A 318 -20.01 2.09 3.49
CA VAL A 318 -20.71 2.36 4.76
C VAL A 318 -21.78 3.45 4.57
N ASP A 319 -22.82 3.17 3.79
CA ASP A 319 -23.75 4.18 3.26
C ASP A 319 -25.06 4.36 4.07
N ASN A 320 -25.26 3.61 5.18
CA ASN A 320 -26.44 3.72 6.05
C ASN A 320 -26.08 3.73 7.55
N GLU A 321 -26.98 4.27 8.37
CA GLU A 321 -26.76 4.48 9.81
C GLU A 321 -26.48 3.19 10.59
N ALA A 322 -27.15 2.08 10.24
CA ALA A 322 -26.93 0.80 10.90
C ALA A 322 -25.51 0.27 10.63
N ALA A 323 -25.03 0.40 9.39
CA ALA A 323 -23.66 0.07 9.03
C ALA A 323 -22.65 1.01 9.71
N ALA A 324 -22.92 2.32 9.74
CA ALA A 324 -22.05 3.29 10.42
C ALA A 324 -21.92 2.97 11.92
N THR A 325 -23.03 2.69 12.60
CA THR A 325 -23.04 2.30 14.03
C THR A 325 -22.22 1.04 14.28
N ALA A 326 -22.36 0.02 13.41
CA ALA A 326 -21.58 -1.21 13.53
C ALA A 326 -20.08 -0.97 13.30
N VAL A 327 -19.73 -0.11 12.34
CA VAL A 327 -18.34 0.30 12.09
C VAL A 327 -17.78 1.07 13.28
N GLU A 328 -18.50 2.03 13.86
CA GLU A 328 -18.02 2.77 15.03
C GLU A 328 -17.78 1.86 16.25
N SER A 329 -18.65 0.88 16.47
CA SER A 329 -18.44 -0.17 17.48
C SER A 329 -17.17 -0.99 17.20
N LEU A 330 -16.91 -1.35 15.94
CA LEU A 330 -15.68 -2.02 15.53
C LEU A 330 -14.45 -1.14 15.78
N LEU A 331 -14.48 0.15 15.41
CA LEU A 331 -13.35 1.07 15.56
C LEU A 331 -12.84 1.14 17.00
N SER A 332 -13.74 1.06 17.99
CA SER A 332 -13.38 1.07 19.42
C SER A 332 -12.52 -0.12 19.86
N GLN A 333 -12.50 -1.20 19.07
CA GLN A 333 -11.73 -2.42 19.32
C GLN A 333 -10.41 -2.44 18.54
N LEU A 334 -10.20 -1.49 17.62
CA LEU A 334 -9.04 -1.46 16.74
C LEU A 334 -7.90 -0.62 17.31
N SER A 335 -6.71 -1.21 17.34
CA SER A 335 -5.49 -0.51 17.71
C SER A 335 -4.32 -0.97 16.83
N GLY A 336 -3.27 -0.16 16.77
CA GLY A 336 -2.03 -0.51 16.09
C GLY A 336 -2.07 -0.39 14.56
N GLY A 337 -3.18 0.05 13.94
CA GLY A 337 -3.27 0.19 12.49
C GLY A 337 -3.95 1.46 12.03
N GLN A 338 -4.19 1.57 10.73
CA GLN A 338 -4.83 2.71 10.09
C GLN A 338 -6.14 2.28 9.44
N VAL A 339 -7.17 3.12 9.48
CA VAL A 339 -8.50 2.79 8.92
C VAL A 339 -8.95 3.82 7.91
N LEU A 340 -9.37 3.34 6.73
CA LEU A 340 -10.07 4.12 5.72
C LEU A 340 -11.51 3.65 5.61
N ILE A 341 -12.45 4.58 5.68
CA ILE A 341 -13.88 4.31 5.47
C ILE A 341 -14.30 4.95 4.15
N THR A 342 -15.11 4.28 3.34
CA THR A 342 -15.77 4.91 2.20
C THR A 342 -17.27 4.99 2.45
N THR A 343 -17.85 6.17 2.25
CA THR A 343 -19.22 6.42 2.68
C THR A 343 -19.86 7.61 1.96
N ARG A 344 -21.19 7.68 1.97
CA ARG A 344 -21.98 8.88 1.65
C ARG A 344 -22.39 9.68 2.90
N LEU A 345 -22.18 9.12 4.09
CA LEU A 345 -22.57 9.73 5.37
C LEU A 345 -21.48 10.70 5.84
N ARG A 346 -21.93 11.87 6.31
CA ARG A 346 -21.06 12.92 6.87
C ARG A 346 -21.01 12.89 8.40
N ASN A 347 -22.05 12.35 9.04
CA ASN A 347 -22.18 12.37 10.49
C ASN A 347 -21.41 11.18 11.07
N TRP A 348 -20.24 11.47 11.64
CA TRP A 348 -19.39 10.50 12.32
C TRP A 348 -19.00 11.05 13.70
N SER A 349 -18.63 10.15 14.60
CA SER A 349 -18.02 10.49 15.88
C SER A 349 -16.72 11.30 15.71
N ALA A 350 -16.34 12.02 16.77
CA ALA A 350 -15.19 12.95 16.75
C ALA A 350 -13.82 12.26 16.51
N SER A 351 -13.74 10.94 16.65
CA SER A 351 -12.54 10.15 16.35
C SER A 351 -12.33 9.89 14.86
N VAL A 352 -13.33 10.17 14.01
CA VAL A 352 -13.29 9.93 12.57
C VAL A 352 -13.06 11.25 11.83
N GLN A 353 -11.93 11.35 11.12
CA GLN A 353 -11.63 12.52 10.30
C GLN A 353 -12.34 12.42 8.95
N VAL A 354 -13.22 13.37 8.64
CA VAL A 354 -13.97 13.39 7.37
C VAL A 354 -13.16 14.10 6.27
N LEU A 355 -12.92 13.41 5.15
CA LEU A 355 -12.29 13.95 3.95
C LEU A 355 -13.27 13.90 2.77
N ASP A 356 -13.59 15.06 2.22
CA ASP A 356 -14.45 15.20 1.05
C ASP A 356 -13.74 14.76 -0.23
N VAL A 357 -14.42 13.90 -0.98
CA VAL A 357 -14.02 13.46 -2.31
C VAL A 357 -15.05 14.01 -3.29
N ASP A 358 -14.61 14.97 -4.09
CA ASP A 358 -15.42 15.59 -5.14
C ASP A 358 -15.17 14.94 -6.50
N VAL A 359 -15.86 15.35 -7.56
CA VAL A 359 -15.62 14.92 -8.95
C VAL A 359 -14.20 15.25 -9.44
N LEU A 360 -13.79 14.72 -10.58
CA LEU A 360 -12.48 15.03 -11.15
C LEU A 360 -12.45 16.47 -11.69
N ALA A 361 -11.27 17.09 -11.68
CA ALA A 361 -11.09 18.35 -12.39
C ALA A 361 -11.26 18.13 -13.91
N PRO A 362 -11.75 19.13 -14.67
CA PRO A 362 -12.01 18.98 -16.10
C PRO A 362 -10.82 18.45 -16.90
N VAL A 363 -9.62 18.94 -16.61
CA VAL A 363 -8.37 18.53 -17.27
C VAL A 363 -8.04 17.07 -16.97
N ASP A 364 -8.22 16.61 -15.73
CA ASP A 364 -7.97 15.23 -15.33
C ASP A 364 -8.98 14.26 -15.94
N ALA A 365 -10.25 14.65 -15.99
CA ALA A 365 -11.31 13.87 -16.64
C ALA A 365 -11.04 13.69 -18.15
N ALA A 366 -10.66 14.75 -18.84
CA ALA A 366 -10.29 14.68 -20.25
C ALA A 366 -9.02 13.85 -20.48
N ALA A 367 -8.00 14.03 -19.64
CA ALA A 367 -6.76 13.26 -19.69
C ALA A 367 -7.02 11.76 -19.48
N PHE A 368 -7.90 11.42 -18.52
CA PHE A 368 -8.35 10.05 -18.31
C PHE A 368 -8.99 9.45 -19.57
N LEU A 369 -9.96 10.14 -20.19
CA LEU A 369 -10.63 9.63 -21.40
C LEU A 369 -9.64 9.41 -22.55
N LEU A 370 -8.73 10.36 -22.76
CA LEU A 370 -7.71 10.29 -23.80
C LEU A 370 -6.82 9.04 -23.63
N GLU A 371 -6.28 8.82 -22.43
CA GLU A 371 -5.40 7.69 -22.14
C GLU A 371 -6.17 6.35 -22.14
N ARG A 372 -7.34 6.31 -21.48
CA ARG A 372 -8.17 5.09 -21.36
C ARG A 372 -8.60 4.51 -22.70
N THR A 373 -8.65 5.35 -23.74
CA THR A 373 -9.08 5.01 -25.10
C THR A 373 -7.95 5.02 -26.13
N GLU A 374 -6.71 5.29 -25.72
CA GLU A 374 -5.55 5.36 -26.61
C GLU A 374 -5.39 4.06 -27.42
N GLY A 375 -5.19 4.20 -28.73
CA GLY A 375 -5.11 3.08 -29.68
C GLY A 375 -6.42 2.28 -29.87
N LYS A 376 -7.50 2.63 -29.16
CA LYS A 376 -8.79 1.91 -29.16
C LYS A 376 -9.96 2.76 -29.64
N ARG A 377 -9.76 4.05 -29.87
CA ARG A 377 -10.75 4.97 -30.49
C ARG A 377 -10.32 5.39 -31.89
N ARG A 378 -11.25 5.95 -32.67
CA ARG A 378 -10.92 6.66 -33.93
C ARG A 378 -10.41 8.05 -33.59
N ALA A 379 -9.11 8.28 -33.80
CA ALA A 379 -8.47 9.53 -33.42
C ALA A 379 -8.73 10.68 -34.37
N THR A 380 -8.87 11.87 -33.79
CA THR A 380 -9.07 13.14 -34.49
C THR A 380 -8.29 14.25 -33.80
N ASP A 381 -7.89 15.28 -34.56
CA ASP A 381 -7.13 16.42 -34.01
C ASP A 381 -7.93 17.20 -32.94
N GLY A 382 -9.27 17.09 -32.96
CA GLY A 382 -10.17 17.74 -32.00
C GLY A 382 -10.38 16.96 -30.69
N ASP A 383 -9.78 15.78 -30.52
CA ASP A 383 -10.13 14.87 -29.41
C ASP A 383 -9.94 15.50 -28.03
N LYS A 384 -8.93 16.35 -27.85
CA LYS A 384 -8.69 17.02 -26.56
C LYS A 384 -9.84 17.95 -26.17
N ALA A 385 -10.38 18.70 -27.14
CA ALA A 385 -11.52 19.59 -26.91
C ALA A 385 -12.78 18.76 -26.64
N THR A 386 -13.06 17.75 -27.48
CA THR A 386 -14.24 16.90 -27.31
C THR A 386 -14.20 16.07 -26.02
N ALA A 387 -13.02 15.67 -25.54
CA ALA A 387 -12.88 14.99 -24.26
C ALA A 387 -13.28 15.87 -23.06
N LEU A 388 -12.98 17.18 -23.12
CA LEU A 388 -13.43 18.13 -22.09
C LEU A 388 -14.96 18.25 -22.09
N GLU A 389 -15.56 18.37 -23.27
CA GLU A 389 -17.00 18.44 -23.43
C GLU A 389 -17.71 17.16 -22.96
N ILE A 390 -17.16 15.97 -23.26
CA ILE A 390 -17.65 14.71 -22.74
C ILE A 390 -17.51 14.69 -21.21
N GLY A 391 -16.40 15.18 -20.67
CA GLY A 391 -16.20 15.29 -19.22
C GLY A 391 -17.32 16.11 -18.57
N GLU A 392 -17.67 17.26 -19.15
CA GLU A 392 -18.75 18.13 -18.71
C GLU A 392 -20.11 17.41 -18.78
N ASP A 393 -20.42 16.79 -19.92
CA ASP A 393 -21.65 16.02 -20.13
C ASP A 393 -21.80 14.90 -19.07
N LEU A 394 -20.69 14.28 -18.68
CA LEU A 394 -20.65 13.20 -17.68
C LEU A 394 -20.60 13.70 -16.23
N GLY A 395 -20.55 15.02 -16.01
CA GLY A 395 -20.44 15.64 -14.69
C GLY A 395 -19.11 15.31 -13.99
N TYR A 396 -18.07 14.99 -14.76
CA TYR A 396 -16.73 14.64 -14.27
C TYR A 396 -16.68 13.47 -13.25
N LEU A 397 -17.71 12.63 -13.21
CA LEU A 397 -17.79 11.46 -12.34
C LEU A 397 -16.87 10.35 -12.85
N ALA A 398 -15.96 9.88 -12.00
CA ALA A 398 -14.98 8.84 -12.35
C ALA A 398 -15.64 7.58 -12.94
N LEU A 399 -16.76 7.12 -12.35
CA LEU A 399 -17.48 5.95 -12.86
C LEU A 399 -18.10 6.19 -14.24
N ALA A 400 -18.67 7.38 -14.48
CA ALA A 400 -19.26 7.73 -15.76
C ALA A 400 -18.18 7.77 -16.86
N LEU A 401 -17.02 8.36 -16.53
CA LEU A 401 -15.87 8.42 -17.42
C LEU A 401 -15.34 7.03 -17.77
N GLU A 402 -15.18 6.12 -16.81
CA GLU A 402 -14.71 4.74 -17.08
C GLU A 402 -15.72 3.99 -17.97
N GLN A 403 -17.02 4.12 -17.70
CA GLN A 403 -18.04 3.50 -18.56
C GLN A 403 -18.01 4.06 -19.99
N ALA A 404 -17.89 5.39 -20.14
CA ALA A 404 -17.73 6.03 -21.44
C ALA A 404 -16.48 5.54 -22.18
N GLY A 405 -15.33 5.52 -21.49
CA GLY A 405 -14.06 5.05 -22.03
C GLY A 405 -14.11 3.57 -22.46
N ALA A 406 -14.74 2.72 -21.66
CA ALA A 406 -14.98 1.31 -22.01
C ALA A 406 -15.84 1.18 -23.26
N TYR A 407 -16.95 1.92 -23.34
CA TYR A 407 -17.86 1.93 -24.48
C TYR A 407 -17.17 2.39 -25.77
N ILE A 408 -16.45 3.51 -25.70
CA ILE A 408 -15.67 4.07 -26.83
C ILE A 408 -14.64 3.05 -27.31
N SER A 409 -13.90 2.42 -26.39
CA SER A 409 -12.86 1.44 -26.71
C SER A 409 -13.43 0.19 -27.37
N GLN A 410 -14.54 -0.33 -26.84
CA GLN A 410 -15.17 -1.56 -27.33
C GLN A 410 -15.74 -1.38 -28.74
N ARG A 411 -16.38 -0.23 -29.00
CA ARG A 411 -17.01 0.07 -30.30
C ARG A 411 -16.08 0.78 -31.28
N ARG A 412 -14.86 1.12 -30.86
CA ARG A 412 -13.88 1.92 -31.61
C ARG A 412 -14.49 3.20 -32.18
N LEU A 413 -15.21 3.94 -31.33
CA LEU A 413 -15.85 5.20 -31.71
C LEU A 413 -14.84 6.36 -31.72
N SER A 414 -15.18 7.44 -32.43
CA SER A 414 -14.57 8.75 -32.14
C SER A 414 -15.28 9.37 -30.93
N PHE A 415 -14.64 10.35 -30.27
CA PHE A 415 -15.30 11.10 -29.19
C PHE A 415 -16.55 11.84 -29.68
N ALA A 416 -16.51 12.46 -30.86
CA ALA A 416 -17.66 13.14 -31.43
C ALA A 416 -18.86 12.19 -31.65
N SER A 417 -18.59 10.98 -32.17
CA SER A 417 -19.62 9.95 -32.36
C SER A 417 -20.24 9.51 -31.02
N TYR A 418 -19.41 9.27 -30.01
CA TYR A 418 -19.91 8.92 -28.67
C TYR A 418 -20.76 10.03 -28.07
N ARG A 419 -20.29 11.28 -28.13
CA ARG A 419 -21.00 12.43 -27.57
C ARG A 419 -22.36 12.62 -28.24
N SER A 420 -22.44 12.49 -29.58
CA SER A 420 -23.70 12.55 -30.31
C SER A 420 -24.68 11.45 -29.86
N GLU A 421 -24.20 10.22 -29.73
CA GLU A 421 -24.98 9.08 -29.23
C GLU A 421 -25.48 9.28 -27.79
N TRP A 422 -24.67 9.90 -26.93
CA TRP A 422 -25.01 10.19 -25.54
C TRP A 422 -26.08 11.31 -25.46
N GLN A 423 -25.92 12.38 -26.25
CA GLN A 423 -26.85 13.51 -26.28
C GLN A 423 -28.23 13.12 -26.80
N GLN A 424 -28.32 12.24 -27.81
CA GLN A 424 -29.60 11.74 -28.31
C GLN A 424 -30.40 11.00 -27.22
N ARG A 425 -29.72 10.30 -26.30
CA ARG A 425 -30.33 9.54 -25.20
C ARG A 425 -30.60 10.38 -23.95
N ARG A 426 -29.92 11.51 -23.80
CA ARG A 426 -30.10 12.42 -22.65
C ARG A 426 -31.56 12.83 -22.44
N ALA A 427 -32.27 13.16 -23.51
CA ALA A 427 -33.68 13.55 -23.43
C ALA A 427 -34.60 12.41 -22.95
N GLN A 428 -34.31 11.16 -23.35
CA GLN A 428 -35.09 9.99 -22.95
C GLN A 428 -34.91 9.67 -21.47
N VAL A 429 -33.68 9.73 -20.96
CA VAL A 429 -33.40 9.46 -19.54
C VAL A 429 -33.92 10.57 -18.64
N LEU A 430 -33.79 11.84 -19.04
CA LEU A 430 -34.32 12.97 -18.26
C LEU A 430 -35.86 12.95 -18.16
N ALA A 431 -36.56 12.26 -19.07
CA ALA A 431 -38.00 12.12 -19.02
C ALA A 431 -38.50 11.19 -17.90
N TRP A 432 -37.70 10.23 -17.45
CA TRP A 432 -38.07 9.25 -16.41
C TRP A 432 -37.18 9.29 -15.16
N ASN A 433 -36.02 9.95 -15.22
CA ASN A 433 -35.13 10.15 -14.09
C ASN A 433 -35.65 11.27 -13.19
N GLU A 434 -36.70 10.99 -12.41
CA GLU A 434 -37.17 11.90 -11.37
C GLU A 434 -36.12 12.01 -10.25
N PRO A 435 -35.47 13.18 -10.07
CA PRO A 435 -34.37 13.33 -9.10
C PRO A 435 -34.76 13.05 -7.65
N ARG A 436 -36.07 13.02 -7.34
CA ARG A 436 -36.61 12.65 -6.03
C ARG A 436 -36.67 11.14 -5.79
N LEU A 437 -36.81 10.33 -6.85
CA LEU A 437 -36.92 8.88 -6.78
C LEU A 437 -35.56 8.21 -7.02
N THR A 438 -34.73 8.76 -7.91
CA THR A 438 -33.42 8.23 -8.24
C THR A 438 -32.31 8.94 -7.45
N LYS A 439 -31.70 8.24 -6.49
CA LYS A 439 -30.54 8.73 -5.70
C LYS A 439 -29.22 8.82 -6.49
N TYR A 440 -29.26 8.79 -7.83
CA TYR A 440 -28.09 8.75 -8.71
C TYR A 440 -28.07 9.92 -9.70
N PRO A 441 -26.89 10.50 -10.01
CA PRO A 441 -26.73 11.53 -11.03
C PRO A 441 -27.26 11.08 -12.40
N ALA A 442 -27.97 11.98 -13.09
CA ALA A 442 -28.53 11.70 -14.43
C ALA A 442 -27.46 11.27 -15.44
N SER A 443 -26.24 11.78 -15.34
CA SER A 443 -25.12 11.42 -16.22
C SER A 443 -24.75 9.94 -16.13
N LEU A 444 -24.81 9.34 -14.93
CA LEU A 444 -24.58 7.90 -14.75
C LEU A 444 -25.72 7.07 -15.34
N ALA A 445 -26.97 7.51 -15.16
CA ALA A 445 -28.13 6.83 -15.74
C ALA A 445 -28.06 6.82 -17.29
N ILE A 446 -27.70 7.95 -17.91
CA ILE A 446 -27.54 8.05 -19.37
C ILE A 446 -26.39 7.16 -19.88
N THR A 447 -25.26 7.17 -19.19
CA THR A 447 -24.09 6.37 -19.57
C THR A 447 -24.38 4.87 -19.45
N TRP A 448 -25.08 4.46 -18.40
CA TRP A 448 -25.53 3.09 -18.21
C TRP A 448 -26.51 2.68 -19.30
N LEU A 449 -27.54 3.48 -19.59
CA LEU A 449 -28.53 3.16 -20.63
C LEU A 449 -27.87 3.02 -22.01
N THR A 450 -26.97 3.95 -22.35
CA THR A 450 -26.19 3.92 -23.60
C THR A 450 -25.44 2.59 -23.76
N SER A 451 -24.89 2.07 -22.66
CA SER A 451 -24.18 0.78 -22.64
C SER A 451 -25.15 -0.42 -22.66
N PHE A 452 -26.24 -0.35 -21.90
CA PHE A 452 -27.24 -1.42 -21.76
C PHE A 452 -27.95 -1.73 -23.09
N GLU A 453 -28.27 -0.70 -23.87
CA GLU A 453 -28.90 -0.85 -25.18
C GLU A 453 -28.00 -1.53 -26.22
N GLN A 454 -26.70 -1.69 -25.98
CA GLN A 454 -25.83 -2.44 -26.90
C GLN A 454 -25.80 -3.94 -26.61
N LEU A 455 -26.37 -4.37 -25.49
CA LEU A 455 -26.39 -5.78 -25.12
C LEU A 455 -27.38 -6.55 -26.01
N GLY A 456 -27.00 -7.78 -26.38
CA GLY A 456 -27.94 -8.72 -26.98
C GLY A 456 -29.06 -9.10 -26.01
N GLU A 457 -30.17 -9.63 -26.55
CA GLU A 457 -31.39 -9.88 -25.76
C GLU A 457 -31.18 -10.84 -24.58
N ALA A 458 -30.32 -11.85 -24.73
CA ALA A 458 -29.95 -12.73 -23.64
C ALA A 458 -29.24 -12.00 -22.49
N ALA A 459 -28.31 -11.09 -22.80
CA ALA A 459 -27.58 -10.31 -21.81
C ALA A 459 -28.48 -9.27 -21.12
N ARG A 460 -29.38 -8.63 -21.86
CA ARG A 460 -30.40 -7.74 -21.26
C ARG A 460 -31.35 -8.52 -20.35
N THR A 461 -31.79 -9.70 -20.76
CA THR A 461 -32.66 -10.58 -19.96
C THR A 461 -31.96 -11.02 -18.67
N LEU A 462 -30.69 -11.40 -18.76
CA LEU A 462 -29.89 -11.72 -17.59
C LEU A 462 -29.77 -10.52 -16.65
N LEU A 463 -29.40 -9.33 -17.13
CA LEU A 463 -29.31 -8.13 -16.29
C LEU A 463 -30.64 -7.77 -15.63
N ARG A 464 -31.76 -7.88 -16.37
CA ARG A 464 -33.10 -7.69 -15.81
C ARG A 464 -33.38 -8.68 -14.68
N ARG A 465 -32.93 -9.94 -14.80
CA ARG A 465 -33.04 -10.94 -13.73
C ARG A 465 -32.10 -10.64 -12.56
N LEU A 466 -30.87 -10.22 -12.83
CA LEU A 466 -29.89 -9.83 -11.79
C LEU A 466 -30.36 -8.61 -10.99
N ALA A 467 -31.13 -7.70 -11.60
CA ALA A 467 -31.74 -6.56 -10.90
C ALA A 467 -32.65 -6.99 -9.72
N TRP A 468 -33.20 -8.21 -9.75
CA TRP A 468 -33.99 -8.78 -8.65
C TRP A 468 -33.14 -9.41 -7.55
N LEU A 469 -31.84 -9.66 -7.79
CA LEU A 469 -30.92 -10.24 -6.81
C LEU A 469 -30.28 -9.17 -5.89
N VAL A 470 -30.38 -7.89 -6.26
CA VAL A 470 -29.74 -6.78 -5.53
C VAL A 470 -30.39 -6.48 -4.16
N THR A 471 -31.51 -7.12 -3.81
CA THR A 471 -32.10 -7.00 -2.46
C THR A 471 -31.93 -8.21 -1.55
N SER A 472 -31.20 -9.26 -1.93
CA SER A 472 -30.82 -10.31 -0.97
C SER A 472 -29.64 -11.13 -1.47
N ALA A 473 -28.48 -10.94 -0.85
CA ALA A 473 -27.36 -11.85 -0.98
C ALA A 473 -27.65 -13.18 -0.25
N ASP A 474 -28.46 -14.05 -0.85
CA ASP A 474 -28.44 -15.50 -0.62
C ASP A 474 -28.96 -16.24 -1.86
N PRO A 475 -28.09 -16.84 -2.69
CA PRO A 475 -28.50 -17.64 -3.85
C PRO A 475 -29.15 -18.99 -3.49
N ARG A 476 -29.27 -19.36 -2.20
CA ARG A 476 -29.66 -20.70 -1.76
C ARG A 476 -31.06 -20.82 -1.13
N LYS A 477 -31.86 -19.75 -1.08
CA LYS A 477 -33.25 -19.82 -0.60
C LYS A 477 -34.27 -19.58 -1.71
N PRO A 478 -35.25 -20.48 -1.93
CA PRO A 478 -36.37 -20.20 -2.81
C PRO A 478 -37.22 -19.09 -2.19
N VAL A 479 -37.40 -17.98 -2.92
CA VAL A 479 -38.30 -16.90 -2.53
C VAL A 479 -39.73 -17.43 -2.58
N GLY A 480 -40.34 -17.60 -1.42
CA GLY A 480 -41.77 -17.88 -1.29
C GLY A 480 -42.58 -16.73 -1.88
N SER A 481 -43.51 -17.07 -2.77
CA SER A 481 -44.43 -16.16 -3.43
C SER A 481 -45.26 -15.38 -2.41
N GLY A 482 -45.15 -14.04 -2.39
CA GLY A 482 -46.10 -13.26 -1.60
C GLY A 482 -45.99 -11.74 -1.63
N HIS A 483 -44.82 -11.13 -1.48
CA HIS A 483 -44.78 -9.71 -1.05
C HIS A 483 -43.88 -8.75 -1.85
N CYS A 484 -43.28 -9.17 -2.96
CA CYS A 484 -42.37 -8.32 -3.75
C CYS A 484 -43.04 -7.76 -5.03
N ARG A 485 -44.18 -7.07 -4.92
CA ARG A 485 -44.92 -6.55 -6.10
C ARG A 485 -44.90 -5.04 -6.33
N ARG A 486 -44.35 -4.21 -5.43
CA ARG A 486 -44.43 -2.73 -5.60
C ARG A 486 -43.10 -1.97 -5.61
N GLY A 487 -41.98 -2.65 -5.44
CA GLY A 487 -40.67 -2.01 -5.33
C GLY A 487 -39.82 -2.00 -6.59
N ALA A 488 -40.06 -2.88 -7.56
CA ALA A 488 -39.15 -3.06 -8.71
C ALA A 488 -39.49 -2.17 -9.91
N GLU A 489 -40.75 -1.78 -10.08
CA GLU A 489 -41.22 -0.97 -11.22
C GLU A 489 -40.77 0.51 -11.11
N SER A 490 -40.55 1.03 -9.89
CA SER A 490 -40.16 2.44 -9.69
C SER A 490 -38.66 2.72 -9.80
N TRP A 491 -37.80 1.70 -9.82
CA TRP A 491 -36.34 1.89 -9.85
C TRP A 491 -35.76 1.97 -11.26
N TRP A 492 -36.50 1.55 -12.28
CA TRP A 492 -35.93 1.35 -13.61
C TRP A 492 -36.72 1.91 -14.79
N GLY A 493 -37.88 2.54 -14.57
CA GLY A 493 -38.63 3.22 -15.65
C GLY A 493 -38.78 2.34 -16.90
N LEU A 494 -39.19 1.09 -16.73
CA LEU A 494 -39.59 0.17 -17.79
C LEU A 494 -41.06 -0.19 -17.62
#